data_AF-N9GGV6-F1
#
_entry.id   AF-N9GGV6-F1
#
_cell.length_a   1.000
_cell.length_b   1.000
_cell.length_c   1.000
_cell.angle_alpha   90.00
_cell.angle_beta   90.00
_cell.angle_gamma   90.00
#
_symmetry.space_group_name_H-M   'P 1'
#
loop_
_entity.id
_entity.type
_entity.pdbx_description
1 polymer ?
#
loop_
_entity_poly.entity_id
_entity_poly.type
_entity_poly.pdbx_seq_one_letter_code
_entity_poly.pdbx_strand_id
1 'polypeptide(L)'
;MSLQNKFNTFNQRIYLTRHDSEYSNAREKDDSITATIKAKFKEKGYPVIDNFVQGSLATYTTIKEPGKDFDIDRAIVIDYEESPSDPLVPKKVILEILEDRGFQNAKIKKPCVTADYKFKNLHIDIPVYRKNSWGGYELAVGKKDSADEHKIWSESSPKELIDWVNDSSQYGVYATEKLHQFRRLVRYLKRWRNLKFSPDVCRKIYSIGLTVMIKQNFKPSIDEDGFPNDLLALKATVDSILDWSCYFQLHSDDQWKVKVELPVYPSRDIFHGSSLNTGTRFRNQFTNLRSTLQDVIDTSDEAEQCSLLVKVFGDDFPNNVNTNSASNAQKVQFATSGAVGTSQGA
;
A
#
# COMPACT_ATOMS: atom_id res chain seq x y z
N MET A 1 11.87 -27.04 3.31
CA MET A 1 12.29 -25.72 3.86
C MET A 1 11.15 -25.34 4.77
N SER A 2 11.35 -25.09 6.08
CA SER A 2 10.20 -24.85 6.97
C SER A 2 9.23 -23.82 6.39
N LEU A 3 7.94 -23.99 6.66
CA LEU A 3 6.92 -23.10 6.10
C LEU A 3 7.19 -21.62 6.45
N GLN A 4 7.69 -21.35 7.65
CA GLN A 4 8.12 -20.00 8.04
C GLN A 4 9.24 -19.44 7.16
N ASN A 5 10.23 -20.26 6.75
CA ASN A 5 11.27 -19.82 5.83
C ASN A 5 10.71 -19.47 4.43
N LYS A 6 9.64 -20.15 4.01
CA LYS A 6 8.93 -19.80 2.77
C LYS A 6 8.19 -18.46 2.90
N PHE A 7 7.54 -18.19 4.03
CA PHE A 7 6.97 -16.88 4.35
C PHE A 7 8.05 -15.78 4.34
N ASN A 8 9.22 -16.03 4.96
CA ASN A 8 10.33 -15.09 4.94
C ASN A 8 10.82 -14.79 3.51
N THR A 9 10.92 -15.83 2.67
CA THR A 9 11.30 -15.69 1.25
C THR A 9 10.25 -14.92 0.47
N PHE A 10 8.97 -15.23 0.66
CA PHE A 10 7.85 -14.48 0.07
C PHE A 10 7.92 -13.00 0.47
N ASN A 11 8.13 -12.71 1.76
CA ASN A 11 8.29 -11.35 2.26
C ASN A 11 9.45 -10.62 1.56
N GLN A 12 10.61 -11.25 1.42
CA GLN A 12 11.77 -10.66 0.74
C GLN A 12 11.48 -10.33 -0.74
N ARG A 13 10.73 -11.20 -1.43
CA ARG A 13 10.36 -10.99 -2.84
C ARG A 13 9.43 -9.79 -3.03
N ILE A 14 8.51 -9.57 -2.10
CA ILE A 14 7.50 -8.50 -2.22
C ILE A 14 7.86 -7.22 -1.48
N TYR A 15 8.82 -7.23 -0.55
CA TYR A 15 9.14 -6.06 0.25
C TYR A 15 10.00 -5.08 -0.54
N LEU A 16 9.67 -3.79 -0.40
CA LEU A 16 10.42 -2.68 -0.95
C LEU A 16 10.69 -1.65 0.15
N THR A 17 11.93 -1.18 0.22
CA THR A 17 12.35 -0.11 1.13
C THR A 17 12.84 1.09 0.35
N ARG A 18 12.82 2.27 0.98
CA ARG A 18 13.43 3.47 0.40
C ARG A 18 14.95 3.30 0.17
N HIS A 19 15.62 2.38 0.88
CA HIS A 19 17.06 2.16 0.78
C HIS A 19 17.45 1.17 -0.31
N ASP A 20 16.47 0.44 -0.88
CA ASP A 20 16.75 -0.52 -1.93
C ASP A 20 17.34 0.17 -3.17
N SER A 21 18.28 -0.51 -3.82
CA SER A 21 18.96 0.00 -5.01
C SER A 21 17.99 0.29 -6.15
N GLU A 22 16.96 -0.55 -6.30
CA GLU A 22 15.86 -0.36 -7.25
C GLU A 22 15.06 0.94 -7.01
N TYR A 23 15.04 1.45 -5.78
CA TYR A 23 14.34 2.69 -5.41
C TYR A 23 15.22 3.96 -5.50
N SER A 24 16.52 3.82 -5.77
CA SER A 24 17.48 4.95 -5.81
C SER A 24 17.02 6.11 -6.70
N ASN A 25 16.59 5.79 -7.91
CA ASN A 25 16.07 6.74 -8.89
C ASN A 25 14.84 7.51 -8.41
N ALA A 26 13.91 6.82 -7.74
CA ALA A 26 12.72 7.43 -7.16
C ALA A 26 13.10 8.39 -6.02
N ARG A 27 14.00 7.96 -5.14
CA ARG A 27 14.55 8.76 -4.04
C ARG A 27 15.23 10.04 -4.52
N GLU A 28 16.10 9.97 -5.52
CA GLU A 28 16.78 11.15 -6.07
C GLU A 28 15.80 12.16 -6.69
N LYS A 29 14.76 11.67 -7.38
CA LYS A 29 13.72 12.53 -7.96
C LYS A 29 12.87 13.20 -6.89
N ASP A 30 12.44 12.45 -5.89
CA ASP A 30 11.73 12.96 -4.71
C ASP A 30 12.51 14.10 -4.02
N ASP A 31 13.80 13.88 -3.74
CA ASP A 31 14.65 14.87 -3.08
C ASP A 31 14.81 16.13 -3.96
N SER A 32 15.00 15.96 -5.26
CA SER A 32 15.13 17.06 -6.21
C SER A 32 13.82 17.85 -6.41
N ILE A 33 12.66 17.20 -6.38
CA ILE A 33 11.34 17.85 -6.44
C ILE A 33 11.09 18.64 -5.17
N THR A 34 11.36 18.03 -4.02
CA THR A 34 11.23 18.68 -2.71
C THR A 34 12.07 19.94 -2.63
N ALA A 35 13.31 19.92 -3.14
CA ALA A 35 14.17 21.11 -3.18
C ALA A 35 13.58 22.26 -4.01
N THR A 36 13.03 21.97 -5.18
CA THR A 36 12.38 22.98 -6.04
C THR A 36 11.11 23.55 -5.40
N ILE A 37 10.29 22.69 -4.77
CA ILE A 37 9.09 23.13 -4.02
C ILE A 37 9.50 24.09 -2.90
N LYS A 38 10.52 23.74 -2.10
CA LYS A 38 11.03 24.59 -1.01
C LYS A 38 11.44 25.98 -1.50
N ALA A 39 12.19 26.05 -2.61
CA ALA A 39 12.60 27.32 -3.20
C ALA A 39 11.39 28.16 -3.67
N LYS A 40 10.49 27.54 -4.44
CA LYS A 40 9.30 28.23 -4.99
C LYS A 40 8.33 28.71 -3.90
N PHE A 41 8.12 27.92 -2.86
CA PHE A 41 7.22 28.27 -1.76
C PHE A 41 7.79 29.42 -0.92
N LYS A 42 9.11 29.45 -0.71
CA LYS A 42 9.79 30.59 -0.08
C LYS A 42 9.63 31.88 -0.90
N GLU A 43 9.81 31.81 -2.23
CA GLU A 43 9.58 32.97 -3.13
C GLU A 43 8.14 33.48 -3.08
N LYS A 44 7.16 32.60 -2.87
CA LYS A 44 5.73 32.91 -2.82
C LYS A 44 5.24 33.38 -1.44
N GLY A 45 6.10 33.40 -0.42
CA GLY A 45 5.77 33.90 0.92
C GLY A 45 5.13 32.88 1.87
N TYR A 46 5.19 31.58 1.58
CA TYR A 46 4.73 30.50 2.47
C TYR A 46 5.78 29.38 2.51
N PRO A 47 6.97 29.63 3.09
CA PRO A 47 8.06 28.66 3.12
C PRO A 47 7.64 27.31 3.70
N VAL A 48 8.25 26.25 3.17
CA VAL A 48 8.10 24.89 3.70
C VAL A 48 8.85 24.81 5.03
N ILE A 49 8.12 24.61 6.13
CA ILE A 49 8.66 24.49 7.49
C ILE A 49 9.00 23.05 7.86
N ASP A 50 8.38 22.07 7.20
CA ASP A 50 8.63 20.64 7.41
C ASP A 50 8.27 19.85 6.15
N ASN A 51 8.86 18.66 6.00
CA ASN A 51 8.51 17.72 4.95
C ASN A 51 8.88 16.31 5.41
N PHE A 52 8.08 15.31 5.06
CA PHE A 52 8.33 13.94 5.46
C PHE A 52 7.76 12.95 4.45
N VAL A 53 8.34 11.76 4.39
CA VAL A 53 7.74 10.64 3.66
C VAL A 53 6.58 10.13 4.52
N GLN A 54 5.45 9.87 3.89
CA GLN A 54 4.30 9.25 4.53
C GLN A 54 3.94 7.93 3.81
N GLY A 55 2.78 7.37 4.13
CA GLY A 55 2.26 6.19 3.44
C GLY A 55 3.04 4.91 3.78
N SER A 56 3.08 4.00 2.82
CA SER A 56 3.56 2.64 3.10
C SER A 56 5.07 2.56 3.31
N LEU A 57 5.85 3.49 2.77
CA LEU A 57 7.30 3.56 2.97
C LEU A 57 7.63 3.97 4.42
N ALA A 58 6.94 4.98 4.94
CA ALA A 58 7.12 5.45 6.31
C ALA A 58 6.68 4.42 7.37
N THR A 59 5.81 3.49 7.00
CA THR A 59 5.30 2.42 7.87
C THR A 59 5.99 1.07 7.63
N TYR A 60 6.98 1.02 6.74
CA TYR A 60 7.68 -0.21 6.34
C TYR A 60 6.75 -1.29 5.79
N THR A 61 5.61 -0.92 5.21
CA THR A 61 4.61 -1.86 4.66
C THR A 61 4.51 -1.81 3.13
N THR A 62 5.42 -1.11 2.45
CA THR A 62 5.46 -1.05 0.99
C THR A 62 5.65 -2.44 0.40
N ILE A 63 4.92 -2.71 -0.69
CA ILE A 63 5.12 -3.90 -1.51
C ILE A 63 5.55 -3.47 -2.90
N LYS A 64 6.42 -4.24 -3.54
CA LYS A 64 6.70 -4.12 -4.97
C LYS A 64 5.92 -5.14 -5.76
N GLU A 65 5.55 -4.75 -6.97
CA GLU A 65 4.94 -5.65 -7.94
C GLU A 65 5.62 -5.45 -9.29
N PRO A 66 5.94 -6.55 -10.01
CA PRO A 66 6.49 -6.42 -11.35
C PRO A 66 5.63 -5.55 -12.26
N GLY A 67 6.25 -4.56 -12.90
CA GLY A 67 5.58 -3.65 -13.83
C GLY A 67 4.68 -2.59 -13.19
N LYS A 68 4.69 -2.45 -11.85
CA LYS A 68 4.05 -1.32 -11.17
C LYS A 68 5.04 -0.21 -10.88
N ASP A 69 4.51 1.01 -10.84
CA ASP A 69 5.27 2.19 -10.48
C ASP A 69 5.67 2.18 -9.00
N PHE A 70 6.82 2.75 -8.71
CA PHE A 70 7.22 3.09 -7.36
C PHE A 70 6.39 4.28 -6.88
N ASP A 71 5.67 4.09 -5.78
CA ASP A 71 4.92 5.17 -5.14
C ASP A 71 5.83 6.01 -4.23
N ILE A 72 5.80 7.33 -4.39
CA ILE A 72 6.35 8.31 -3.44
C ILE A 72 5.19 9.10 -2.85
N ASP A 73 5.00 8.98 -1.54
CA ASP A 73 4.09 9.85 -0.80
C ASP A 73 4.91 10.89 -0.01
N ARG A 74 5.13 12.08 -0.59
CA ARG A 74 5.92 13.16 0.03
C ARG A 74 5.01 14.25 0.58
N ALA A 75 4.92 14.35 1.90
CA ALA A 75 4.21 15.44 2.55
C ALA A 75 5.04 16.73 2.56
N ILE A 76 4.42 17.83 2.15
CA ILE A 76 4.96 19.20 2.25
C ILE A 76 4.16 19.94 3.32
N VAL A 77 4.85 20.59 4.25
CA VAL A 77 4.22 21.32 5.37
C VAL A 77 4.63 22.79 5.32
N ILE A 78 3.63 23.66 5.29
CA ILE A 78 3.80 25.12 5.41
C ILE A 78 3.31 25.61 6.77
N ASP A 79 3.71 26.81 7.17
CA ASP A 79 3.19 27.45 8.37
C ASP A 79 1.71 27.82 8.21
N TYR A 80 0.92 27.74 9.30
CA TYR A 80 -0.50 28.08 9.28
C TYR A 80 -0.75 29.56 9.02
N GLU A 81 -0.02 30.45 9.71
CA GLU A 81 -0.21 31.90 9.63
C GLU A 81 0.25 32.46 8.29
N GLU A 82 1.30 31.86 7.72
CA GLU A 82 1.81 32.22 6.39
C GLU A 82 1.05 31.52 5.25
N SER A 83 0.14 30.58 5.55
CA SER A 83 -0.55 29.80 4.51
C SER A 83 -1.59 30.60 3.71
N PRO A 84 -1.73 30.34 2.40
CA PRO A 84 -2.86 30.85 1.64
C PRO A 84 -4.20 30.35 2.19
N SER A 85 -5.21 31.22 2.19
CA SER A 85 -6.57 30.85 2.60
C SER A 85 -7.18 29.78 1.70
N ASP A 86 -6.98 29.88 0.38
CA ASP A 86 -7.39 28.83 -0.57
C ASP A 86 -6.37 27.68 -0.57
N PRO A 87 -6.74 26.46 -0.10
CA PRO A 87 -5.86 25.30 -0.03
C PRO A 87 -5.37 24.81 -1.41
N LEU A 88 -5.97 25.27 -2.52
CA LEU A 88 -5.52 24.92 -3.87
C LEU A 88 -4.35 25.76 -4.36
N VAL A 89 -4.08 26.93 -3.76
CA VAL A 89 -2.95 27.80 -4.16
C VAL A 89 -1.62 27.04 -4.13
N PRO A 90 -1.19 26.42 -3.01
CA PRO A 90 0.07 25.67 -2.99
C PRO A 90 0.03 24.44 -3.90
N LYS A 91 -1.14 23.81 -4.09
CA LYS A 91 -1.28 22.66 -5.01
C LYS A 91 -1.09 23.04 -6.48
N LYS A 92 -1.55 24.22 -6.90
CA LYS A 92 -1.35 24.72 -8.27
C LYS A 92 0.13 24.94 -8.57
N VAL A 93 0.88 25.50 -7.61
CA VAL A 93 2.34 25.67 -7.75
C VAL A 93 3.05 24.32 -7.88
N ILE A 94 2.67 23.32 -7.07
CA ILE A 94 3.25 21.98 -7.19
C ILE A 94 2.88 21.34 -8.53
N LEU A 95 1.65 21.52 -9.01
CA LEU A 95 1.22 21.03 -10.33
C LEU A 95 2.12 21.60 -11.43
N GLU A 96 2.30 22.92 -11.47
CA GLU A 96 3.18 23.61 -12.44
C GLU A 96 4.61 23.06 -12.36
N ILE A 97 5.18 22.90 -11.16
CA ILE A 97 6.52 22.32 -10.97
C ILE A 97 6.62 20.91 -11.57
N LEU A 98 5.60 20.07 -11.41
CA LEU A 98 5.61 18.72 -11.96
C LEU A 98 5.47 18.73 -13.49
N GLU A 99 4.61 19.58 -14.03
CA GLU A 99 4.41 19.77 -15.48
C GLU A 99 5.69 20.29 -16.15
N ASP A 100 6.34 21.32 -15.59
CA ASP A 100 7.60 21.88 -16.08
C ASP A 100 8.75 20.86 -16.08
N ARG A 101 8.68 19.86 -15.20
CA ARG A 101 9.66 18.78 -15.10
C ARG A 101 9.32 17.58 -15.99
N GLY A 102 8.30 17.70 -16.82
CA GLY A 102 7.89 16.70 -17.79
C GLY A 102 7.16 15.50 -17.19
N PHE A 103 6.59 15.62 -15.99
CA PHE A 103 5.69 14.59 -15.48
C PHE A 103 4.42 14.55 -16.33
N GLN A 104 3.90 13.34 -16.53
CA GLN A 104 2.66 13.10 -17.26
C GLN A 104 1.50 12.90 -16.28
N ASN A 105 0.28 13.10 -16.78
CA ASN A 105 -0.96 12.94 -16.00
C ASN A 105 -0.98 13.75 -14.69
N ALA A 106 -0.17 14.81 -14.62
CA ALA A 106 -0.10 15.69 -13.46
C ALA A 106 -1.48 16.30 -13.22
N LYS A 107 -2.01 16.17 -12.01
CA LYS A 107 -3.32 16.71 -11.66
C LYS A 107 -3.49 16.93 -10.17
N ILE A 108 -4.40 17.84 -9.83
CA ILE A 108 -4.83 18.07 -8.45
C ILE A 108 -5.95 17.08 -8.11
N LYS A 109 -5.61 16.04 -7.33
CA LYS A 109 -6.59 15.17 -6.66
C LYS A 109 -7.08 15.84 -5.38
N LYS A 110 -8.19 15.32 -4.83
CA LYS A 110 -8.79 15.83 -3.58
C LYS A 110 -7.77 15.95 -2.43
N PRO A 111 -6.94 14.93 -2.10
CA PRO A 111 -5.97 15.05 -1.01
C PRO A 111 -4.57 15.56 -1.43
N CYS A 112 -4.19 15.50 -2.71
CA CYS A 112 -2.81 15.70 -3.13
C CYS A 112 -2.69 16.21 -4.56
N VAL A 113 -1.49 16.62 -4.95
CA VAL A 113 -1.09 16.69 -6.35
C VAL A 113 -0.47 15.36 -6.73
N THR A 114 -0.88 14.79 -7.85
CA THR A 114 -0.41 13.48 -8.31
C THR A 114 0.20 13.61 -9.68
N ALA A 115 1.23 12.82 -10.00
CA ALA A 115 1.77 12.74 -11.35
C ALA A 115 2.55 11.46 -11.60
N ASP A 116 2.75 11.12 -12.89
CA ASP A 116 3.48 9.94 -13.32
C ASP A 116 4.77 10.35 -14.05
N TYR A 117 5.86 9.65 -13.78
CA TYR A 117 7.11 9.76 -14.56
C TYR A 117 7.40 8.43 -15.25
N LYS A 118 6.72 8.22 -16.39
CA LYS A 118 6.71 6.95 -17.12
C LYS A 118 8.08 6.37 -17.43
N PHE A 119 9.08 7.21 -17.71
CA PHE A 119 10.44 6.75 -18.02
C PHE A 119 11.14 6.01 -16.86
N LYS A 120 10.66 6.17 -15.62
CA LYS A 120 11.24 5.52 -14.44
C LYS A 120 10.23 4.74 -13.60
N ASN A 121 9.07 4.41 -14.15
CA ASN A 121 7.97 3.73 -13.43
C ASN A 121 7.75 4.35 -12.05
N LEU A 122 7.42 5.64 -12.02
CA LEU A 122 7.33 6.41 -10.78
C LEU A 122 5.99 7.12 -10.71
N HIS A 123 5.28 6.90 -9.61
CA HIS A 123 4.08 7.63 -9.24
C HIS A 123 4.39 8.50 -8.03
N ILE A 124 4.03 9.77 -8.08
CA ILE A 124 4.21 10.69 -6.96
C ILE A 124 2.87 11.23 -6.52
N ASP A 125 2.62 11.20 -5.21
CA ASP A 125 1.51 11.86 -4.54
C ASP A 125 2.09 12.84 -3.50
N ILE A 126 1.84 14.13 -3.71
CA ILE A 126 2.33 15.23 -2.85
C ILE A 126 1.13 15.90 -2.18
N PRO A 127 0.73 15.46 -0.97
CA PRO A 127 -0.18 16.26 -0.15
C PRO A 127 0.52 17.49 0.41
N VAL A 128 -0.26 18.54 0.60
CA VAL A 128 0.17 19.77 1.27
C VAL A 128 -0.58 19.87 2.58
N TYR A 129 0.16 20.05 3.66
CA TYR A 129 -0.36 20.35 4.97
C TYR A 129 0.04 21.78 5.35
N ARG A 130 -0.77 22.40 6.21
CA ARG A 130 -0.30 23.49 7.06
C ARG A 130 -0.26 23.03 8.51
N LYS A 131 0.62 23.62 9.30
CA LYS A 131 0.81 23.27 10.71
C LYS A 131 0.70 24.52 11.57
N ASN A 132 -0.15 24.45 12.61
CA ASN A 132 -0.29 25.55 13.56
C ASN A 132 0.78 25.48 14.67
N SER A 133 0.89 26.55 15.45
CA SER A 133 1.85 26.68 16.56
C SER A 133 1.63 25.65 17.69
N TRP A 134 0.42 25.09 17.80
CA TRP A 134 0.06 24.04 18.76
C TRP A 134 0.40 22.63 18.26
N GLY A 135 0.95 22.50 17.05
CA GLY A 135 1.39 21.23 16.48
C GLY A 135 0.37 20.50 15.61
N GLY A 136 -0.87 20.99 15.52
CA GLY A 136 -1.94 20.40 14.72
C GLY A 136 -1.72 20.59 13.22
N TYR A 137 -2.06 19.57 12.42
CA TYR A 137 -1.94 19.60 10.96
C TYR A 137 -3.31 19.72 10.30
N GLU A 138 -3.37 20.46 9.20
CA GLU A 138 -4.53 20.52 8.31
C GLU A 138 -4.10 20.23 6.88
N LEU A 139 -4.77 19.27 6.25
CA LEU A 139 -4.57 18.86 4.86
C LEU A 139 -5.28 19.82 3.91
N ALA A 140 -4.60 20.26 2.86
CA ALA A 140 -5.22 20.94 1.74
C ALA A 140 -6.16 19.98 0.98
N VAL A 141 -7.48 20.19 1.05
CA VAL A 141 -8.49 19.35 0.40
C VAL A 141 -9.21 20.13 -0.70
N GLY A 142 -9.28 19.53 -1.89
CA GLY A 142 -10.00 20.08 -3.05
C GLY A 142 -9.43 19.60 -4.38
N LYS A 143 -10.25 19.59 -5.44
CA LYS A 143 -9.83 19.34 -6.84
C LYS A 143 -9.60 20.68 -7.54
N LYS A 144 -8.94 20.67 -8.71
CA LYS A 144 -8.62 21.88 -9.50
C LYS A 144 -9.82 22.84 -9.65
N ASP A 145 -10.99 22.28 -9.97
CA ASP A 145 -12.23 23.04 -10.25
C ASP A 145 -13.30 22.86 -9.15
N SER A 146 -12.88 22.56 -7.92
CA SER A 146 -13.81 22.49 -6.78
C SER A 146 -14.48 23.85 -6.55
N ALA A 147 -15.78 23.85 -6.22
CA ALA A 147 -16.45 24.99 -5.62
C ALA A 147 -15.85 25.33 -4.26
N ASP A 148 -16.00 26.57 -3.78
CA ASP A 148 -15.33 27.05 -2.56
C ASP A 148 -15.70 26.23 -1.31
N GLU A 149 -16.95 25.80 -1.19
CA GLU A 149 -17.44 24.91 -0.12
C GLU A 149 -16.77 23.51 -0.10
N HIS A 150 -16.05 23.15 -1.17
CA HIS A 150 -15.31 21.89 -1.28
C HIS A 150 -13.79 22.09 -1.21
N LYS A 151 -13.32 23.33 -0.99
CA LYS A 151 -11.93 23.68 -0.74
C LYS A 151 -11.76 23.94 0.75
N ILE A 152 -11.13 23.02 1.46
CA ILE A 152 -10.96 23.14 2.91
C ILE A 152 -9.54 22.80 3.33
N TRP A 153 -9.05 23.51 4.33
CA TRP A 153 -7.97 23.03 5.18
C TRP A 153 -8.58 22.09 6.21
N SER A 154 -8.29 20.80 6.07
CA SER A 154 -9.00 19.72 6.73
C SER A 154 -8.13 19.10 7.80
N GLU A 155 -8.53 19.17 9.06
CA GLU A 155 -7.78 18.59 10.18
C GLU A 155 -7.32 17.15 9.92
N SER A 156 -6.09 16.85 10.34
CA SER A 156 -5.42 15.58 10.07
C SER A 156 -4.26 15.34 11.04
N SER A 157 -3.93 14.07 11.28
CA SER A 157 -2.80 13.68 12.12
C SER A 157 -1.84 12.72 11.39
N PRO A 158 -1.15 13.17 10.32
CA PRO A 158 -0.37 12.27 9.47
C PRO A 158 0.83 11.63 10.18
N LYS A 159 1.54 12.37 11.05
CA LYS A 159 2.67 11.84 11.81
C LYS A 159 2.23 10.87 12.90
N GLU A 160 1.18 11.21 13.66
CA GLU A 160 0.62 10.33 14.68
C GLU A 160 0.14 9.00 14.07
N LEU A 161 -0.41 9.02 12.85
CA LEU A 161 -0.78 7.78 12.16
C LEU A 161 0.44 6.91 11.84
N ILE A 162 1.54 7.52 11.37
CA ILE A 162 2.80 6.81 11.11
C ILE A 162 3.34 6.22 12.41
N ASP A 163 3.35 7.01 13.48
CA ASP A 163 3.84 6.61 14.80
C ASP A 163 2.98 5.47 15.36
N TRP A 164 1.65 5.57 15.27
CA TRP A 164 0.72 4.53 15.72
C TRP A 164 0.92 3.19 15.00
N VAL A 165 1.16 3.21 13.69
CA VAL A 165 1.43 1.97 12.93
C VAL A 165 2.76 1.35 13.40
N ASN A 166 3.77 2.18 13.61
CA ASN A 166 5.12 1.77 13.99
C ASN A 166 5.29 1.47 15.49
N ASP A 167 4.35 1.88 16.34
CA ASP A 167 4.41 1.67 17.78
C ASP A 167 4.36 0.18 18.14
N SER A 168 5.29 -0.26 18.97
CA SER A 168 5.34 -1.62 19.49
C SER A 168 5.23 -1.68 21.02
N SER A 169 4.95 -0.55 21.67
CA SER A 169 4.92 -0.45 23.14
C SER A 169 3.93 -1.45 23.76
N GLN A 170 2.80 -1.69 23.10
CA GLN A 170 1.77 -2.64 23.53
C GLN A 170 2.17 -4.13 23.44
N TYR A 171 3.30 -4.47 22.80
CA TYR A 171 3.64 -5.86 22.49
C TYR A 171 4.45 -6.58 23.56
N GLY A 172 4.97 -5.88 24.57
CA GLY A 172 5.69 -6.48 25.70
C GLY A 172 6.91 -7.29 25.27
N VAL A 173 7.03 -8.53 25.76
CA VAL A 173 8.12 -9.45 25.38
C VAL A 173 8.12 -9.66 23.86
N TYR A 174 9.30 -9.63 23.24
CA TYR A 174 9.48 -9.72 21.78
C TYR A 174 8.75 -8.61 20.99
N ALA A 175 8.67 -7.39 21.54
CA ALA A 175 7.97 -6.27 20.90
C ALA A 175 8.48 -5.98 19.48
N THR A 176 9.80 -6.04 19.27
CA THR A 176 10.42 -5.81 17.96
C THR A 176 10.05 -6.91 16.96
N GLU A 177 10.13 -8.17 17.36
CA GLU A 177 9.79 -9.33 16.53
C GLU A 177 8.30 -9.35 16.19
N LYS A 178 7.44 -8.98 17.14
CA LYS A 178 6.00 -8.80 16.96
C LYS A 178 5.70 -7.67 15.98
N LEU A 179 6.40 -6.54 16.07
CA LEU A 179 6.27 -5.45 15.09
C LEU A 179 6.72 -5.88 13.70
N HIS A 180 7.81 -6.64 13.60
CA HIS A 180 8.28 -7.20 12.33
C HIS A 180 7.27 -8.20 11.74
N GLN A 181 6.71 -9.07 12.56
CA GLN A 181 5.64 -9.99 12.17
C GLN A 181 4.43 -9.20 11.68
N PHE A 182 3.89 -8.25 12.45
CA PHE A 182 2.82 -7.35 12.01
C PHE A 182 3.07 -6.76 10.62
N ARG A 183 4.25 -6.16 10.41
CA ARG A 183 4.63 -5.57 9.12
C ARG A 183 4.64 -6.60 7.98
N ARG A 184 5.09 -7.84 8.23
CA ARG A 184 5.02 -8.95 7.26
C ARG A 184 3.56 -9.27 6.91
N LEU A 185 2.69 -9.45 7.90
CA LEU A 185 1.27 -9.74 7.63
C LEU A 185 0.57 -8.62 6.83
N VAL A 186 0.87 -7.35 7.10
CA VAL A 186 0.34 -6.24 6.30
C VAL A 186 0.77 -6.36 4.84
N ARG A 187 2.05 -6.66 4.57
CA ARG A 187 2.54 -6.85 3.20
C ARG A 187 1.89 -8.05 2.51
N TYR A 188 1.72 -9.17 3.23
CA TYR A 188 1.02 -10.35 2.71
C TYR A 188 -0.41 -10.03 2.31
N LEU A 189 -1.16 -9.32 3.16
CA LEU A 189 -2.55 -8.96 2.90
C LEU A 189 -2.68 -7.87 1.82
N LYS A 190 -1.70 -6.98 1.67
CA LYS A 190 -1.65 -6.07 0.51
C LYS A 190 -1.44 -6.83 -0.80
N ARG A 191 -0.53 -7.81 -0.83
CA ARG A 191 -0.29 -8.65 -2.03
C ARG A 191 -1.50 -9.51 -2.35
N TRP A 192 -2.07 -10.17 -1.34
CA TRP A 192 -3.33 -10.91 -1.46
C TRP A 192 -4.46 -10.04 -2.03
N ARG A 193 -4.66 -8.81 -1.51
CA ARG A 193 -5.66 -7.88 -2.05
C ARG A 193 -5.43 -7.64 -3.55
N ASN A 194 -4.19 -7.37 -3.95
CA ASN A 194 -3.88 -7.06 -5.36
C ASN A 194 -4.14 -8.25 -6.29
N LEU A 195 -4.06 -9.49 -5.80
CA LEU A 195 -4.34 -10.71 -6.55
C LEU A 195 -5.83 -11.10 -6.56
N LYS A 196 -6.56 -10.83 -5.47
CA LYS A 196 -7.92 -11.36 -5.25
C LYS A 196 -9.03 -10.44 -5.69
N PHE A 197 -8.73 -9.18 -5.93
CA PHE A 197 -9.73 -8.20 -6.36
C PHE A 197 -9.42 -7.72 -7.77
N SER A 198 -10.46 -7.59 -8.60
CA SER A 198 -10.33 -6.91 -9.88
C SER A 198 -9.84 -5.46 -9.66
N PRO A 199 -9.16 -4.84 -10.64
CA PRO A 199 -8.64 -3.48 -10.50
C PRO A 199 -9.65 -2.46 -9.96
N ASP A 200 -10.91 -2.54 -10.41
CA ASP A 200 -12.00 -1.64 -10.00
C ASP A 200 -12.44 -1.80 -8.54
N VAL A 201 -12.34 -3.01 -7.99
CA VAL A 201 -12.64 -3.28 -6.58
C VAL A 201 -11.41 -3.03 -5.72
N CYS A 202 -10.23 -3.45 -6.18
CA CYS A 202 -8.96 -3.29 -5.48
C CYS A 202 -8.69 -1.82 -5.12
N ARG A 203 -8.95 -0.88 -6.05
CA ARG A 203 -8.80 0.57 -5.81
C ARG A 203 -9.76 1.15 -4.76
N LYS A 204 -10.79 0.40 -4.36
CA LYS A 204 -11.76 0.76 -3.31
C LYS A 204 -11.42 0.10 -1.97
N ILE A 205 -10.40 -0.77 -1.93
CA ILE A 205 -9.89 -1.43 -0.73
C ILE A 205 -8.53 -0.80 -0.37
N TYR A 206 -8.59 0.25 0.45
CA TYR A 206 -7.42 1.06 0.74
C TYR A 206 -6.40 0.31 1.61
N SER A 207 -5.11 0.43 1.29
CA SER A 207 -4.03 -0.23 2.04
C SER A 207 -3.97 0.22 3.51
N ILE A 208 -4.29 1.49 3.78
CA ILE A 208 -4.36 2.00 5.15
C ILE A 208 -5.50 1.34 5.94
N GLY A 209 -6.65 1.08 5.30
CA GLY A 209 -7.76 0.34 5.92
C GLY A 209 -7.35 -1.06 6.34
N LEU A 210 -6.66 -1.80 5.46
CA LEU A 210 -6.07 -3.10 5.80
C LEU A 210 -5.09 -2.99 6.98
N THR A 211 -4.18 -2.00 6.93
CA THR A 211 -3.16 -1.81 7.97
C THR A 211 -3.78 -1.55 9.34
N VAL A 212 -4.82 -0.71 9.40
CA VAL A 212 -5.54 -0.39 10.65
C VAL A 212 -6.27 -1.63 11.18
N MET A 213 -7.02 -2.34 10.34
CA MET A 213 -7.73 -3.57 10.73
C MET A 213 -6.76 -4.61 11.30
N ILE A 214 -5.62 -4.81 10.62
CA ILE A 214 -4.58 -5.75 11.04
C ILE A 214 -3.95 -5.31 12.35
N LYS A 215 -3.58 -4.03 12.51
CA LYS A 215 -2.91 -3.53 13.71
C LYS A 215 -3.80 -3.65 14.95
N GLN A 216 -5.08 -3.30 14.82
CA GLN A 216 -6.07 -3.38 15.91
C GLN A 216 -6.39 -4.83 16.32
N ASN A 217 -6.22 -5.79 15.40
CA ASN A 217 -6.57 -7.20 15.62
C ASN A 217 -5.36 -8.14 15.57
N PHE A 218 -4.15 -7.58 15.66
CA PHE A 218 -2.93 -8.36 15.48
C PHE A 218 -2.80 -9.39 16.60
N LYS A 219 -2.79 -10.66 16.22
CA LYS A 219 -2.57 -11.80 17.12
C LYS A 219 -1.18 -12.38 16.82
N PRO A 220 -0.12 -11.96 17.54
CA PRO A 220 1.21 -12.47 17.29
C PRO A 220 1.30 -13.96 17.64
N SER A 221 2.12 -14.68 16.90
CA SER A 221 2.51 -16.06 17.22
C SER A 221 4.03 -16.11 17.17
N ILE A 222 4.63 -16.13 18.35
CA ILE A 222 6.07 -16.17 18.59
C ILE A 222 6.30 -17.17 19.72
N ASP A 223 7.26 -18.08 19.55
CA ASP A 223 7.61 -19.05 20.59
C ASP A 223 8.51 -18.44 21.69
N GLU A 224 8.91 -19.27 22.64
CA GLU A 224 9.72 -18.86 23.79
C GLU A 224 11.12 -18.38 23.39
N ASP A 225 11.63 -18.80 22.23
CA ASP A 225 12.93 -18.42 21.68
C ASP A 225 12.86 -17.19 20.76
N GLY A 226 11.67 -16.60 20.59
CA GLY A 226 11.47 -15.42 19.74
C GLY A 226 11.25 -15.74 18.26
N PHE A 227 11.07 -17.02 17.88
CA PHE A 227 10.82 -17.38 16.48
C PHE A 227 9.34 -17.21 16.12
N PRO A 228 9.04 -16.49 15.02
CA PRO A 228 7.67 -16.25 14.60
C PRO A 228 7.07 -17.44 13.85
N ASN A 229 5.75 -17.64 14.00
CA ASN A 229 4.93 -18.45 13.12
C ASN A 229 3.88 -17.57 12.40
N ASP A 230 4.22 -17.14 11.18
CA ASP A 230 3.41 -16.22 10.39
C ASP A 230 2.09 -16.84 9.92
N LEU A 231 2.01 -18.16 9.71
CA LEU A 231 0.76 -18.82 9.33
C LEU A 231 -0.27 -18.70 10.45
N LEU A 232 0.12 -19.09 11.68
CA LEU A 232 -0.76 -19.01 12.85
C LEU A 232 -1.11 -17.56 13.18
N ALA A 233 -0.14 -16.65 13.15
CA ALA A 233 -0.38 -15.23 13.38
C ALA A 233 -1.35 -14.63 12.36
N LEU A 234 -1.18 -14.97 11.07
CA LEU A 234 -2.08 -14.49 10.01
C LEU A 234 -3.48 -15.05 10.22
N LYS A 235 -3.63 -16.35 10.46
CA LYS A 235 -4.93 -16.99 10.69
C LYS A 235 -5.65 -16.36 11.88
N ALA A 236 -5.00 -16.28 13.03
CA ALA A 236 -5.59 -15.72 14.25
C ALA A 236 -5.94 -14.23 14.09
N THR A 237 -5.13 -13.47 13.34
CA THR A 237 -5.44 -12.06 13.02
C THR A 237 -6.64 -11.94 12.08
N VAL A 238 -6.73 -12.79 11.05
CA VAL A 238 -7.88 -12.82 10.12
C VAL A 238 -9.17 -13.25 10.84
N ASP A 239 -9.10 -14.22 11.74
CA ASP A 239 -10.21 -14.61 12.62
C ASP A 239 -10.67 -13.41 13.45
N SER A 240 -9.75 -12.77 14.17
CA SER A 240 -10.05 -11.59 15.00
C SER A 240 -10.69 -10.45 14.20
N ILE A 241 -10.23 -10.20 12.96
CA ILE A 241 -10.84 -9.20 12.07
C ILE A 241 -12.29 -9.55 11.71
N LEU A 242 -12.58 -10.81 11.38
CA LEU A 242 -13.91 -11.25 10.96
C LEU A 242 -14.89 -11.37 12.13
N ASP A 243 -14.39 -11.75 13.29
CA ASP A 243 -15.18 -11.90 14.52
C ASP A 243 -15.47 -10.54 15.17
N TRP A 244 -14.66 -9.51 14.85
CA TRP A 244 -14.91 -8.14 15.26
C TRP A 244 -16.09 -7.52 14.48
N SER A 245 -17.24 -7.41 15.15
CA SER A 245 -18.51 -7.00 14.54
C SER A 245 -18.56 -5.56 13.99
N CYS A 246 -17.60 -4.68 14.32
CA CYS A 246 -17.66 -3.28 13.90
C CYS A 246 -17.14 -3.03 12.48
N TYR A 247 -16.27 -3.88 11.91
CA TYR A 247 -15.71 -3.60 10.58
C TYR A 247 -16.66 -3.94 9.44
N PHE A 248 -17.38 -5.05 9.57
CA PHE A 248 -18.34 -5.51 8.60
C PHE A 248 -19.71 -5.55 9.27
N GLN A 249 -20.51 -4.53 8.99
CA GLN A 249 -21.84 -4.38 9.57
C GLN A 249 -22.87 -4.98 8.61
N LEU A 250 -23.64 -5.95 9.08
CA LEU A 250 -24.73 -6.55 8.30
C LEU A 250 -25.83 -5.52 8.09
N HIS A 251 -26.29 -5.35 6.85
CA HIS A 251 -27.37 -4.44 6.51
C HIS A 251 -28.67 -5.20 6.18
N SER A 252 -28.64 -6.06 5.16
CA SER A 252 -29.77 -6.86 4.68
C SER A 252 -29.28 -7.92 3.71
N ASP A 253 -29.91 -9.10 3.61
CA ASP A 253 -29.65 -10.11 2.57
C ASP A 253 -28.16 -10.43 2.32
N ASP A 254 -27.39 -10.67 3.39
CA ASP A 254 -25.93 -10.92 3.35
C ASP A 254 -25.13 -9.77 2.67
N GLN A 255 -25.68 -8.56 2.70
CA GLN A 255 -24.99 -7.34 2.29
C GLN A 255 -24.31 -6.69 3.49
N TRP A 256 -23.04 -6.34 3.31
CA TRP A 256 -22.18 -5.86 4.39
C TRP A 256 -21.68 -4.46 4.07
N LYS A 257 -21.80 -3.56 5.04
CA LYS A 257 -21.12 -2.26 5.02
C LYS A 257 -19.75 -2.41 5.68
N VAL A 258 -18.70 -1.98 4.98
CA VAL A 258 -17.37 -1.85 5.59
C VAL A 258 -17.22 -0.48 6.23
N LYS A 259 -16.75 -0.45 7.49
CA LYS A 259 -16.44 0.76 8.26
C LYS A 259 -15.12 0.56 8.99
N VAL A 260 -14.16 1.48 8.83
CA VAL A 260 -12.89 1.44 9.58
C VAL A 260 -12.52 2.86 9.98
N GLU A 261 -12.53 3.15 11.28
CA GLU A 261 -12.16 4.47 11.79
C GLU A 261 -10.63 4.60 11.85
N LEU A 262 -10.11 5.75 11.46
CA LEU A 262 -8.71 6.09 11.70
C LEU A 262 -8.43 6.07 13.21
N PRO A 263 -7.29 5.51 13.65
CA PRO A 263 -6.94 5.43 15.07
C PRO A 263 -6.37 6.74 15.63
N VAL A 264 -6.42 7.82 14.87
CA VAL A 264 -5.89 9.14 15.20
C VAL A 264 -6.88 10.22 14.79
N TYR A 265 -6.73 11.42 15.34
CA TYR A 265 -7.61 12.53 15.04
C TYR A 265 -7.65 12.85 13.52
N PRO A 266 -8.83 13.15 12.95
CA PRO A 266 -10.16 13.27 13.57
C PRO A 266 -11.01 11.99 13.45
N SER A 267 -10.40 10.81 13.53
CA SER A 267 -11.08 9.50 13.58
C SER A 267 -12.04 9.24 12.41
N ARG A 268 -11.68 9.69 11.21
CA ARG A 268 -12.53 9.55 10.01
C ARG A 268 -12.69 8.08 9.63
N ASP A 269 -13.88 7.72 9.14
CA ASP A 269 -14.09 6.44 8.47
C ASP A 269 -13.33 6.40 7.14
N ILE A 270 -12.32 5.53 7.06
CA ILE A 270 -11.49 5.26 5.89
C ILE A 270 -12.34 4.81 4.69
N PHE A 271 -13.44 4.11 4.96
CA PHE A 271 -14.36 3.60 3.95
C PHE A 271 -15.63 4.45 3.81
N HIS A 272 -15.59 5.70 4.27
CA HIS A 272 -16.72 6.62 4.10
C HIS A 272 -17.14 6.70 2.63
N GLY A 273 -18.43 6.52 2.36
CA GLY A 273 -18.99 6.49 1.01
C GLY A 273 -18.79 5.17 0.23
N SER A 274 -18.23 4.12 0.84
CA SER A 274 -18.11 2.80 0.22
C SER A 274 -19.49 2.16 -0.05
N SER A 275 -19.64 1.41 -1.13
CA SER A 275 -20.90 0.70 -1.42
C SER A 275 -21.05 -0.58 -0.57
N LEU A 276 -22.29 -1.04 -0.34
CA LEU A 276 -22.54 -2.35 0.28
C LEU A 276 -21.86 -3.48 -0.50
N ASN A 277 -21.87 -3.43 -1.83
CA ASN A 277 -21.17 -4.41 -2.66
C ASN A 277 -19.64 -4.41 -2.42
N THR A 278 -19.02 -3.25 -2.12
CA THR A 278 -17.60 -3.21 -1.73
C THR A 278 -17.39 -3.95 -0.42
N GLY A 279 -18.21 -3.68 0.60
CA GLY A 279 -18.09 -4.33 1.91
C GLY A 279 -18.36 -5.84 1.85
N THR A 280 -19.41 -6.28 1.16
CA THR A 280 -19.72 -7.71 0.95
C THR A 280 -18.57 -8.44 0.26
N ARG A 281 -18.08 -7.92 -0.88
CA ARG A 281 -16.95 -8.56 -1.59
C ARG A 281 -15.70 -8.61 -0.73
N PHE A 282 -15.45 -7.56 0.04
CA PHE A 282 -14.27 -7.50 0.90
C PHE A 282 -14.35 -8.54 2.03
N ARG A 283 -15.50 -8.63 2.72
CA ARG A 283 -15.75 -9.63 3.75
C ARG A 283 -15.66 -11.05 3.20
N ASN A 284 -16.31 -11.32 2.06
CA ASN A 284 -16.33 -12.67 1.46
C ASN A 284 -14.92 -13.15 1.13
N GLN A 285 -14.05 -12.28 0.62
CA GLN A 285 -12.67 -12.66 0.38
C GLN A 285 -11.91 -12.91 1.69
N PHE A 286 -12.13 -12.13 2.76
CA PHE A 286 -11.56 -12.46 4.07
C PHE A 286 -12.07 -13.81 4.60
N THR A 287 -13.35 -14.13 4.43
CA THR A 287 -13.91 -15.44 4.81
C THR A 287 -13.25 -16.58 4.02
N ASN A 288 -13.05 -16.41 2.71
CA ASN A 288 -12.33 -17.38 1.88
C ASN A 288 -10.87 -17.55 2.32
N LEU A 289 -10.20 -16.43 2.64
CA LEU A 289 -8.84 -16.45 3.18
C LEU A 289 -8.79 -17.21 4.51
N ARG A 290 -9.73 -16.94 5.43
CA ARG A 290 -9.85 -17.65 6.71
C ARG A 290 -9.95 -19.16 6.50
N SER A 291 -10.84 -19.60 5.61
CA SER A 291 -11.01 -21.02 5.28
C SER A 291 -9.72 -21.61 4.72
N THR A 292 -9.12 -20.96 3.72
CA THR A 292 -7.90 -21.47 3.09
C THR A 292 -6.73 -21.57 4.08
N LEU A 293 -6.60 -20.61 4.99
CA LEU A 293 -5.56 -20.66 6.03
C LEU A 293 -5.82 -21.78 7.05
N GLN A 294 -7.09 -22.08 7.35
CA GLN A 294 -7.45 -23.24 8.18
C GLN A 294 -7.06 -24.53 7.47
N ASP A 295 -7.40 -24.67 6.19
CA ASP A 295 -7.04 -25.84 5.38
C ASP A 295 -5.52 -26.06 5.36
N VAL A 296 -4.72 -24.99 5.24
CA VAL A 296 -3.25 -25.06 5.33
C VAL A 296 -2.78 -25.59 6.68
N ILE A 297 -3.40 -25.15 7.79
CA ILE A 297 -3.05 -25.61 9.14
C ILE A 297 -3.39 -27.08 9.34
N ASP A 298 -4.54 -27.52 8.84
CA ASP A 298 -5.04 -28.90 9.00
C ASP A 298 -4.32 -29.88 8.06
N THR A 299 -3.70 -29.38 7.00
CA THR A 299 -2.89 -30.16 6.06
C THR A 299 -1.53 -30.52 6.68
N SER A 300 -1.19 -31.81 6.70
CA SER A 300 0.11 -32.29 7.20
C SER A 300 1.23 -32.30 6.15
N ASP A 301 0.87 -32.34 4.86
CA ASP A 301 1.82 -32.36 3.75
C ASP A 301 2.31 -30.96 3.37
N GLU A 302 3.62 -30.70 3.47
CA GLU A 302 4.22 -29.38 3.15
C GLU A 302 3.98 -29.00 1.67
N ALA A 303 3.94 -29.96 0.75
CA ALA A 303 3.67 -29.72 -0.68
C ALA A 303 2.27 -29.16 -0.92
N GLU A 304 1.27 -29.76 -0.32
CA GLU A 304 -0.11 -29.32 -0.34
C GLU A 304 -0.31 -27.98 0.38
N GLN A 305 0.29 -27.79 1.57
CA GLN A 305 0.29 -26.49 2.27
C GLN A 305 0.78 -25.36 1.37
N CYS A 306 1.91 -25.58 0.66
CA CYS A 306 2.45 -24.57 -0.24
C CYS A 306 1.58 -24.35 -1.48
N SER A 307 0.95 -25.39 -2.00
CA SER A 307 -0.01 -25.26 -3.12
C SER A 307 -1.19 -24.36 -2.73
N LEU A 308 -1.73 -24.55 -1.53
CA LEU A 308 -2.79 -23.69 -0.98
C LEU A 308 -2.31 -22.24 -0.79
N LEU A 309 -1.11 -22.03 -0.26
CA LEU A 309 -0.55 -20.69 -0.07
C LEU A 309 -0.22 -19.98 -1.38
N VAL A 310 0.24 -20.70 -2.41
CA VAL A 310 0.41 -20.16 -3.77
C VAL A 310 -0.93 -19.72 -4.35
N LYS A 311 -2.03 -20.46 -4.10
CA LYS A 311 -3.36 -19.98 -4.48
C LYS A 311 -3.70 -18.67 -3.78
N VAL A 312 -3.26 -18.42 -2.55
CA VAL A 312 -3.55 -17.18 -1.80
C VAL A 312 -2.67 -16.01 -2.27
N PHE A 313 -1.36 -16.25 -2.37
CA PHE A 313 -0.32 -15.23 -2.51
C PHE A 313 0.33 -15.15 -3.89
N GLY A 314 -0.09 -16.01 -4.81
CA GLY A 314 0.43 -16.08 -6.17
C GLY A 314 1.87 -16.61 -6.24
N ASP A 315 2.48 -16.41 -7.41
CA ASP A 315 3.77 -17.02 -7.77
C ASP A 315 4.98 -16.48 -6.99
N ASP A 316 4.81 -15.36 -6.27
CA ASP A 316 5.84 -14.87 -5.37
C ASP A 316 6.03 -15.78 -4.16
N PHE A 317 5.00 -16.55 -3.76
CA PHE A 317 5.13 -17.52 -2.68
C PHE A 317 5.94 -18.73 -3.16
N PRO A 318 6.98 -19.20 -2.44
CA PRO A 318 7.80 -20.32 -2.89
C PRO A 318 6.99 -21.60 -3.08
N ASN A 319 7.02 -22.15 -4.29
CA ASN A 319 6.51 -23.49 -4.55
C ASN A 319 7.47 -24.57 -4.02
N ASN A 320 6.97 -25.79 -3.81
CA ASN A 320 7.80 -26.94 -3.43
C ASN A 320 8.50 -27.62 -4.60
N VAL A 321 8.28 -27.11 -5.83
CA VAL A 321 9.04 -27.55 -6.98
C VAL A 321 10.38 -26.83 -6.93
N ASN A 322 11.45 -27.55 -6.60
CA ASN A 322 12.83 -27.09 -6.70
C ASN A 322 13.06 -26.40 -8.05
N THR A 323 12.94 -25.08 -8.10
CA THR A 323 13.48 -24.28 -9.19
C THR A 323 14.91 -23.92 -8.82
N ASN A 324 15.76 -24.95 -8.77
CA ASN A 324 17.13 -24.80 -9.22
C ASN A 324 17.09 -24.57 -10.74
N SER A 325 16.71 -23.37 -11.13
CA SER A 325 16.77 -22.90 -12.52
C SER A 325 17.33 -21.49 -12.55
N ALA A 326 18.52 -21.32 -11.95
CA ALA A 326 19.51 -20.51 -12.61
C ALA A 326 19.86 -21.23 -13.92
N SER A 327 19.90 -20.48 -15.03
CA SER A 327 20.09 -20.93 -16.42
C SER A 327 18.88 -21.56 -17.12
N ASN A 328 18.18 -20.76 -17.93
CA ASN A 328 18.23 -20.99 -19.37
C ASN A 328 17.84 -19.73 -20.14
N ALA A 329 18.81 -19.27 -20.91
CA ALA A 329 18.69 -18.24 -21.92
C ALA A 329 17.62 -18.59 -22.96
N GLN A 330 17.04 -17.54 -23.52
CA GLN A 330 16.41 -17.44 -24.83
C GLN A 330 16.32 -18.76 -25.62
N LYS A 331 15.11 -19.33 -25.74
CA LYS A 331 14.77 -20.13 -26.93
C LYS A 331 13.98 -19.25 -27.89
N VAL A 332 14.73 -18.66 -28.81
CA VAL A 332 14.24 -18.20 -30.12
C VAL A 332 13.60 -19.41 -30.81
N GLN A 333 12.33 -19.28 -31.16
CA GLN A 333 11.58 -20.29 -31.90
C GLN A 333 11.99 -20.19 -33.37
N PHE A 334 12.80 -21.15 -33.85
CA PHE A 334 13.00 -21.37 -35.27
C PHE A 334 11.73 -21.98 -35.87
N ALA A 335 11.20 -21.33 -36.91
CA ALA A 335 10.12 -21.87 -37.73
C ALA A 335 10.70 -22.50 -39.00
N THR A 336 10.55 -23.81 -39.13
CA THR A 336 10.69 -24.62 -40.36
C THR A 336 9.72 -25.80 -40.16
N SER A 337 8.87 -26.24 -41.09
CA SER A 337 8.89 -26.20 -42.54
C SER A 337 7.46 -26.43 -43.06
N GLY A 338 7.09 -25.80 -44.17
CA GLY A 338 5.93 -26.19 -44.97
C GLY A 338 6.35 -26.32 -46.43
N ALA A 339 6.74 -27.53 -46.83
CA ALA A 339 6.93 -27.89 -48.24
C ALA A 339 5.62 -28.46 -48.76
N VAL A 340 5.03 -27.84 -49.79
CA VAL A 340 3.98 -28.46 -50.60
C VAL A 340 4.17 -28.06 -52.07
N GLY A 341 4.52 -29.06 -52.88
CA GLY A 341 3.97 -29.28 -54.22
C GLY A 341 4.30 -28.31 -55.35
N THR A 342 5.28 -28.68 -56.18
CA THR A 342 5.40 -28.23 -57.57
C THR A 342 4.34 -28.87 -58.47
N SER A 343 3.75 -28.10 -59.39
CA SER A 343 3.29 -28.59 -60.70
C SER A 343 2.98 -27.40 -61.63
N GLN A 344 3.80 -27.24 -62.68
CA GLN A 344 3.48 -26.89 -64.09
C GLN A 344 2.35 -25.84 -64.30
N GLY A 345 2.56 -24.68 -64.90
CA GLY A 345 3.23 -24.45 -66.18
C GLY A 345 2.21 -23.86 -67.16
N ALA A 346 2.32 -22.55 -67.44
CA ALA A 346 1.92 -21.80 -68.64
C ALA A 346 2.00 -20.30 -68.32
#